data_AF-A0AAU5DFR2-F1
#
_entry.id   AF-A0AAU5DFR2-F1
#
_cell.length_a   1.000
_cell.length_b   1.000
_cell.length_c   1.000
_cell.angle_alpha   90.00
_cell.angle_beta   90.00
_cell.angle_gamma   90.00
#
_symmetry.space_group_name_H-M   'P 1'
#
loop_
_entity.id
_entity.type
_entity.pdbx_description
1 polymer ?
#
loop_
_entity_poly.entity_id
_entity_poly.type
_entity_poly.pdbx_seq_one_letter_code
_entity_poly.pdbx_strand_id
1 'polypeptide(L)'
;MTWTRYAPLGERRISFIGHSYGTFLGERYARLFPGRLRALALDSAMDPARPDAERYLTDGAVTVETTLKRFAAWCEKDTSCVLNGKDALVVTDELFARADAGGLRDPGPNGPTRTRISADQMSAVLTFSLDETAWPRTARQLEALRSGKGKVFWTPLGAELAARLVLCRDYDFRIRDHAQYPAIRKRVAKAVPHVRANSQSLDFVLACQGWTMPPKPRPARAKGPLPPVLVVNATLDRATPLPGARRMARSFPEATLFSMDVVGHWLYRRGGTAEAMRVIDTYLTHPRPAPRTN
;
A
#
# COMPACT_ATOMS: atom_id res chain seq x y z
N MET A 1 -15.07 39.81 26.84
CA MET A 1 -15.05 39.20 25.50
C MET A 1 -14.61 37.74 25.62
N THR A 2 -15.58 36.84 25.75
CA THR A 2 -15.34 35.38 25.75
C THR A 2 -15.11 34.92 24.33
N TRP A 3 -13.86 34.67 23.96
CA TRP A 3 -13.51 33.94 22.76
C TRP A 3 -14.04 32.50 22.88
N THR A 4 -15.28 32.27 22.46
CA THR A 4 -15.76 30.92 22.19
C THR A 4 -14.91 30.39 21.03
N ARG A 5 -13.93 29.55 21.37
CA ARG A 5 -13.06 28.85 20.43
C ARG A 5 -13.88 27.88 19.58
N TYR A 6 -14.59 28.40 18.59
CA TYR A 6 -15.12 27.57 17.51
C TYR A 6 -13.94 27.13 16.66
N ALA A 7 -13.86 25.83 16.38
CA ALA A 7 -13.01 25.36 15.29
C ALA A 7 -13.48 26.05 13.99
N PRO A 8 -12.62 26.24 12.97
CA PRO A 8 -12.98 26.99 11.76
C PRO A 8 -14.25 26.51 11.04
N LEU A 9 -14.69 25.28 11.29
CA LEU A 9 -15.91 24.67 10.74
C LEU A 9 -17.18 24.90 11.60
N GLY A 10 -17.11 25.56 12.75
CA GLY A 10 -18.23 25.75 13.68
C GLY A 10 -18.65 24.50 14.47
N GLU A 11 -18.15 23.32 14.12
CA GLU A 11 -18.55 22.05 14.71
C GLU A 11 -17.91 21.78 16.09
N ARG A 12 -18.72 21.25 17.03
CA ARG A 12 -18.23 20.79 18.35
C ARG A 12 -17.41 19.51 18.25
N ARG A 13 -17.83 18.59 17.37
CA ARG A 13 -17.19 17.31 17.06
C ARG A 13 -17.25 17.07 15.55
N ILE A 14 -16.20 16.48 14.98
CA ILE A 14 -16.13 16.16 13.55
C ILE A 14 -16.32 14.66 13.32
N SER A 15 -16.77 14.29 12.12
CA SER A 15 -16.52 12.93 11.60
C SER A 15 -15.31 12.96 10.70
N PHE A 16 -14.44 11.97 10.88
CA PHE A 16 -13.18 11.91 10.17
C PHE A 16 -13.12 10.59 9.39
N ILE A 17 -12.86 10.68 8.10
CA ILE A 17 -12.46 9.56 7.27
C ILE A 17 -11.00 9.76 6.86
N GLY A 18 -10.16 8.80 7.23
CA GLY A 18 -8.76 8.77 6.84
C GLY A 18 -8.54 7.70 5.79
N HIS A 19 -7.86 8.04 4.70
CA HIS A 19 -7.42 7.07 3.70
C HIS A 19 -5.90 6.96 3.70
N SER A 20 -5.33 5.74 3.69
CA SER A 20 -3.87 5.53 3.70
C SER A 20 -3.18 6.33 4.81
N TYR A 21 -2.26 7.24 4.50
CA TYR A 21 -1.62 8.11 5.49
C TYR A 21 -2.62 8.92 6.34
N GLY A 22 -3.79 9.27 5.79
CA GLY A 22 -4.88 9.87 6.54
C GLY A 22 -5.34 9.03 7.74
N THR A 23 -5.16 7.71 7.70
CA THR A 23 -5.47 6.83 8.85
C THR A 23 -4.55 7.08 10.04
N PHE A 24 -3.27 7.36 9.78
CA PHE A 24 -2.30 7.72 10.82
C PHE A 24 -2.62 9.10 11.40
N LEU A 25 -3.09 10.04 10.58
CA LEU A 25 -3.57 11.34 11.04
C LEU A 25 -4.82 11.21 11.92
N GLY A 26 -5.80 10.41 11.50
CA GLY A 26 -7.02 10.15 12.26
C GLY A 26 -6.73 9.52 13.62
N GLU A 27 -5.81 8.55 13.65
CA GLU A 27 -5.33 7.90 14.87
C GLU A 27 -4.69 8.90 15.84
N ARG A 28 -3.79 9.76 15.33
CA ARG A 28 -3.15 10.80 16.15
C ARG A 28 -4.15 11.84 16.63
N TYR A 29 -5.09 12.25 15.78
CA TYR A 29 -6.15 13.19 16.15
C TYR A 29 -7.00 12.62 17.28
N ALA A 30 -7.38 11.34 17.20
CA ALA A 30 -8.14 10.66 18.25
C ALA A 30 -7.40 10.64 19.60
N ARG A 31 -6.08 10.45 19.60
CA ARG A 31 -5.28 10.48 20.84
C ARG A 31 -5.15 11.87 21.43
N LEU A 32 -4.98 12.90 20.59
CA LEU A 32 -4.77 14.27 21.04
C LEU A 32 -6.06 14.98 21.42
N PHE A 33 -7.16 14.66 20.73
CA PHE A 33 -8.45 15.32 20.87
C PHE A 33 -9.61 14.32 20.95
N PRO A 34 -9.59 13.33 21.86
CA PRO A 34 -10.56 12.24 21.89
C PRO A 34 -12.03 12.72 21.96
N GLY A 35 -12.30 13.79 22.72
CA GLY A 35 -13.65 14.36 22.85
C GLY A 35 -14.15 15.16 21.63
N ARG A 36 -13.36 15.26 20.55
CA ARG A 36 -13.67 16.02 19.33
C ARG A 36 -14.10 15.14 18.14
N LEU A 37 -14.18 13.83 18.31
CA LEU A 37 -14.63 12.92 17.26
C LEU A 37 -16.07 12.45 17.52
N ARG A 38 -16.92 12.55 16.49
CA ARG A 38 -18.25 11.92 16.41
C ARG A 38 -18.13 10.51 15.85
N ALA A 39 -17.36 10.34 14.78
CA ALA A 39 -17.09 9.07 14.11
C ALA A 39 -15.66 9.09 13.54
N LEU A 40 -15.01 7.92 13.51
CA LEU A 40 -13.68 7.76 12.93
C LEU A 40 -13.63 6.50 12.05
N ALA A 41 -13.53 6.70 10.74
CA ALA A 41 -13.34 5.64 9.76
C ALA A 41 -11.92 5.69 9.20
N LEU A 42 -11.23 4.56 9.17
CA LEU A 42 -9.84 4.41 8.72
C LEU A 42 -9.81 3.39 7.57
N ASP A 43 -9.77 3.87 6.32
CA ASP A 43 -9.73 3.05 5.11
C ASP A 43 -8.28 2.88 4.64
N SER A 44 -7.87 1.63 4.41
CA SER A 44 -6.53 1.27 3.95
C SER A 44 -5.50 1.73 5.00
N ALA A 45 -5.53 1.07 6.15
CA ALA A 45 -4.93 1.58 7.38
C ALA A 45 -3.43 1.29 7.47
N MET A 46 -2.65 2.36 7.67
CA MET A 46 -1.22 2.25 7.97
C MET A 46 -1.00 1.55 9.31
N ASP A 47 0.18 0.94 9.46
CA ASP A 47 0.58 0.34 10.71
C ASP A 47 0.90 1.41 11.77
N PRO A 48 0.13 1.53 12.87
CA PRO A 48 0.39 2.54 13.88
C PRO A 48 1.69 2.28 14.67
N ALA A 49 2.27 1.08 14.56
CA ALA A 49 3.54 0.73 15.20
C ALA A 49 4.76 1.37 14.51
N ARG A 50 4.60 1.88 13.27
CA ARG A 50 5.68 2.44 12.45
C ARG A 50 6.86 1.46 12.30
N PRO A 51 6.71 0.41 11.48
CA PRO A 51 7.81 -0.51 11.19
C PRO A 51 9.09 0.22 10.79
N ASP A 52 10.22 -0.41 11.09
CA ASP A 52 11.51 -0.04 10.50
C ASP A 52 11.53 -0.31 8.98
N ALA A 53 12.64 0.08 8.34
CA ALA A 53 12.82 -0.07 6.90
C ALA A 53 12.61 -1.53 6.42
N GLU A 54 13.20 -2.52 7.09
CA GLU A 54 13.14 -3.91 6.64
C GLU A 54 11.73 -4.46 6.70
N ARG A 55 11.02 -4.24 7.81
CA ARG A 55 9.65 -4.71 7.96
C ARG A 55 8.70 -3.97 7.02
N TYR A 56 8.88 -2.67 6.81
CA TYR A 56 8.07 -1.91 5.87
C TYR A 56 8.24 -2.41 4.42
N LEU A 57 9.47 -2.73 4.02
CA LEU A 57 9.76 -3.34 2.71
C LEU A 57 9.17 -4.74 2.59
N THR A 58 9.29 -5.55 3.64
CA THR A 58 8.83 -6.95 3.63
C THR A 58 7.31 -7.04 3.56
N ASP A 59 6.59 -6.34 4.44
CA ASP A 59 5.13 -6.40 4.52
C ASP A 59 4.48 -6.02 3.17
N GLY A 60 4.97 -4.94 2.54
CA GLY A 60 4.49 -4.50 1.23
C GLY A 60 4.83 -5.49 0.10
N ALA A 61 6.04 -6.04 0.09
CA ALA A 61 6.47 -6.97 -0.94
C ALA A 61 5.71 -8.31 -0.87
N VAL A 62 5.44 -8.82 0.34
CA VAL A 62 4.67 -10.06 0.53
C VAL A 62 3.26 -9.93 -0.04
N THR A 63 2.63 -8.76 0.11
CA THR A 63 1.32 -8.53 -0.52
C THR A 63 1.42 -8.54 -2.05
N VAL A 64 2.43 -7.91 -2.64
CA VAL A 64 2.64 -7.91 -4.11
C VAL A 64 2.87 -9.34 -4.63
N GLU A 65 3.70 -10.12 -3.95
CA GLU A 65 3.95 -11.54 -4.24
C GLU A 65 2.66 -12.37 -4.21
N THR A 66 1.84 -12.16 -3.17
CA THR A 66 0.56 -12.87 -3.01
C THR A 66 -0.43 -12.45 -4.10
N THR A 67 -0.46 -11.18 -4.47
CA THR A 67 -1.25 -10.69 -5.59
C THR A 67 -0.79 -11.30 -6.92
N LEU A 68 0.52 -11.44 -7.14
CA LEU A 68 1.05 -12.09 -8.35
C LEU A 68 0.59 -13.56 -8.43
N LYS A 69 0.60 -14.29 -7.32
CA LYS A 69 0.09 -15.68 -7.25
C LYS A 69 -1.41 -15.74 -7.55
N ARG A 70 -2.22 -14.81 -7.03
CA ARG A 70 -3.65 -14.71 -7.36
C ARG A 70 -3.87 -14.40 -8.84
N PHE A 71 -3.07 -13.50 -9.42
CA PHE A 71 -3.09 -13.21 -10.85
C PHE A 71 -2.71 -14.43 -11.70
N ALA A 72 -1.67 -15.18 -11.32
CA ALA A 72 -1.28 -16.40 -12.01
C ALA A 72 -2.41 -17.44 -12.02
N ALA A 73 -3.02 -17.69 -10.84
CA ALA A 73 -4.15 -18.61 -10.71
C ALA A 73 -5.40 -18.17 -11.51
N TRP A 74 -5.65 -16.86 -11.62
CA TRP A 74 -6.68 -16.34 -12.52
C TRP A 74 -6.32 -16.61 -13.99
N CYS A 75 -5.09 -16.28 -14.38
CA CYS A 75 -4.64 -16.39 -15.77
C CYS A 75 -4.63 -17.84 -16.30
N GLU A 76 -4.36 -18.82 -15.44
CA GLU A 76 -4.46 -20.25 -15.79
C GLU A 76 -5.87 -20.68 -16.17
N LYS A 77 -6.89 -20.09 -15.53
CA LYS A 77 -8.30 -20.48 -15.68
C LYS A 77 -9.03 -19.66 -16.75
N ASP A 78 -8.64 -18.42 -16.92
CA ASP A 78 -9.34 -17.45 -17.76
C ASP A 78 -8.69 -17.37 -19.15
N THR A 79 -9.43 -17.78 -20.18
CA THR A 79 -8.96 -17.78 -21.57
C THR A 79 -8.79 -16.38 -22.16
N SER A 80 -9.30 -15.33 -21.49
CA SER A 80 -9.00 -13.94 -21.86
C SER A 80 -7.59 -13.50 -21.45
N CYS A 81 -6.90 -14.26 -20.60
CA CYS A 81 -5.51 -14.01 -20.28
C CYS A 81 -4.63 -14.34 -21.49
N VAL A 82 -3.88 -13.37 -22.02
CA VAL A 82 -2.95 -13.60 -23.14
C VAL A 82 -1.76 -14.49 -22.77
N LEU A 83 -1.55 -14.72 -21.48
CA LEU A 83 -0.56 -15.67 -20.97
C LEU A 83 -1.19 -17.03 -20.64
N ASN A 84 -2.48 -17.26 -20.91
CA ASN A 84 -3.12 -18.56 -20.67
C ASN A 84 -2.34 -19.67 -21.41
N GLY A 85 -2.10 -20.79 -20.72
CA GLY A 85 -1.19 -21.85 -21.19
C GLY A 85 0.30 -21.59 -20.90
N LYS A 86 0.66 -20.47 -20.25
CA LYS A 86 1.97 -20.20 -19.67
C LYS A 86 1.81 -19.93 -18.18
N ASP A 87 2.75 -20.41 -17.37
CA ASP A 87 2.80 -20.04 -15.96
C ASP A 87 3.27 -18.58 -15.82
N ALA A 88 2.42 -17.71 -15.31
CA ALA A 88 2.71 -16.29 -15.14
C ALA A 88 3.82 -16.00 -14.11
N LEU A 89 4.06 -16.90 -13.15
CA LEU A 89 5.18 -16.83 -12.23
C LEU A 89 6.49 -17.10 -12.97
N VAL A 90 6.52 -18.16 -13.78
CA VAL A 90 7.69 -18.49 -14.62
C VAL A 90 7.99 -17.37 -15.61
N VAL A 91 6.97 -16.81 -16.27
CA VAL A 91 7.15 -15.65 -17.17
C VAL A 91 7.76 -14.48 -16.40
N THR A 92 7.32 -14.24 -15.16
CA THR A 92 7.85 -13.17 -14.32
C THR A 92 9.33 -13.41 -13.97
N ASP A 93 9.69 -14.63 -13.59
CA ASP A 93 11.06 -15.02 -13.25
C ASP A 93 12.00 -14.90 -14.47
N GLU A 94 11.53 -15.30 -15.66
CA GLU A 94 12.26 -15.12 -16.92
C GLU A 94 12.54 -13.65 -17.22
N LEU A 95 11.55 -12.77 -17.01
CA LEU A 95 11.70 -11.33 -17.22
C LEU A 95 12.73 -10.74 -16.26
N PHE A 96 12.71 -11.14 -14.99
CA PHE A 96 13.71 -10.73 -14.01
C PHE A 96 15.11 -11.25 -14.36
N ALA A 97 15.25 -12.51 -14.78
CA ALA A 97 16.53 -13.06 -15.22
C ALA A 97 17.09 -12.30 -16.44
N ARG A 98 16.23 -11.94 -17.40
CA ARG A 98 16.62 -11.08 -18.54
C ARG A 98 17.00 -9.67 -18.10
N ALA A 99 16.35 -9.12 -17.08
CA ALA A 99 16.69 -7.80 -16.54
C ALA A 99 18.07 -7.83 -15.87
N ASP A 100 18.36 -8.86 -15.07
CA ASP A 100 19.66 -9.05 -14.42
C ASP A 100 20.80 -9.24 -15.42
N ALA A 101 20.56 -9.98 -16.49
CA ALA A 101 21.51 -10.15 -17.59
C ALA A 101 21.66 -8.88 -18.46
N GLY A 102 20.94 -7.80 -18.15
CA GLY A 102 20.96 -6.57 -18.94
C GLY A 102 20.37 -6.75 -20.35
N GLY A 103 19.54 -7.77 -20.57
CA GLY A 103 18.93 -8.15 -21.85
C GLY A 103 17.45 -7.75 -21.98
N LEU A 104 16.77 -7.40 -20.89
CA LEU A 104 15.39 -6.92 -20.96
C LEU A 104 15.33 -5.50 -21.54
N ARG A 105 14.40 -5.28 -22.47
CA ARG A 105 14.23 -4.03 -23.21
C ARG A 105 12.76 -3.62 -23.23
N ASP A 106 12.51 -2.31 -23.26
CA ASP A 106 11.17 -1.75 -23.42
C ASP A 106 10.58 -2.19 -24.78
N PRO A 107 9.36 -2.73 -24.83
CA PRO A 107 8.76 -3.17 -26.07
C PRO A 107 8.42 -2.00 -27.00
N GLY A 108 8.43 -2.28 -28.29
CA GLY A 108 8.06 -1.32 -29.33
C GLY A 108 7.10 -1.91 -30.35
N PRO A 109 6.58 -1.09 -31.29
CA PRO A 109 5.67 -1.56 -32.34
C PRO A 109 6.29 -2.63 -33.25
N ASN A 110 7.62 -2.56 -33.47
CA ASN A 110 8.36 -3.45 -34.37
C ASN A 110 9.30 -4.42 -33.62
N GLY A 111 9.13 -4.58 -32.31
CA GLY A 111 10.04 -5.34 -31.44
C GLY A 111 10.72 -4.45 -30.39
N PRO A 112 11.65 -5.03 -29.58
CA PRO A 112 12.22 -4.34 -28.45
C PRO A 112 13.03 -3.10 -28.86
N THR A 113 12.91 -2.04 -28.08
CA THR A 113 13.67 -0.79 -28.24
C THR A 113 15.10 -0.93 -27.70
N ARG A 114 15.89 0.15 -27.77
CA ARG A 114 17.22 0.22 -27.16
C ARG A 114 17.18 0.49 -25.64
N THR A 115 16.03 0.90 -25.11
CA THR A 115 15.87 1.25 -23.69
C THR A 115 15.92 -0.01 -22.85
N ARG A 116 16.90 -0.08 -21.94
CA ARG A 116 17.05 -1.21 -20.99
C ARG A 116 16.02 -1.08 -19.87
N ILE A 117 15.56 -2.24 -19.39
CA ILE A 117 14.72 -2.33 -18.20
C ILE A 117 15.51 -3.02 -17.09
N SER A 118 15.60 -2.38 -15.92
CA SER A 118 16.21 -2.95 -14.72
C SER A 118 15.24 -3.83 -13.92
N ALA A 119 15.77 -4.63 -13.00
CA ALA A 119 14.95 -5.39 -12.06
C ALA A 119 14.07 -4.48 -11.17
N ASP A 120 14.54 -3.28 -10.80
CA ASP A 120 13.72 -2.33 -10.02
C ASP A 120 12.56 -1.78 -10.87
N GLN A 121 12.78 -1.52 -12.16
CA GLN A 121 11.69 -1.15 -13.09
C GLN A 121 10.70 -2.31 -13.28
N MET A 122 11.16 -3.55 -13.35
CA MET A 122 10.28 -4.73 -13.39
C MET A 122 9.44 -4.86 -12.11
N SER A 123 10.07 -4.65 -10.94
CA SER A 123 9.37 -4.62 -9.65
C SER A 123 8.31 -3.51 -9.61
N ALA A 124 8.56 -2.37 -10.25
CA ALA A 124 7.60 -1.29 -10.40
C ALA A 124 6.40 -1.66 -11.26
N VAL A 125 6.62 -2.34 -12.39
CA VAL A 125 5.53 -2.88 -13.22
C VAL A 125 4.62 -3.75 -12.36
N LEU A 126 5.16 -4.69 -11.59
CA LEU A 126 4.36 -5.57 -10.73
C LEU A 126 3.66 -4.80 -9.59
N THR A 127 4.37 -3.88 -8.94
CA THR A 127 3.85 -3.05 -7.84
C THR A 127 2.70 -2.14 -8.25
N PHE A 128 2.57 -1.76 -9.53
CA PHE A 128 1.49 -0.87 -9.97
C PHE A 128 0.47 -1.55 -10.89
N SER A 129 0.87 -2.56 -11.67
CA SER A 129 -0.02 -3.19 -12.66
C SER A 129 -0.85 -4.36 -12.17
N LEU A 130 -0.52 -4.99 -11.03
CA LEU A 130 -1.31 -6.08 -10.45
C LEU A 130 -2.59 -5.54 -9.82
N ASP A 131 -3.54 -5.13 -10.66
CA ASP A 131 -4.86 -4.61 -10.33
C ASP A 131 -5.91 -5.65 -10.72
N GLU A 132 -6.67 -6.13 -9.75
CA GLU A 132 -7.71 -7.15 -9.93
C GLU A 132 -8.81 -6.71 -10.89
N THR A 133 -9.08 -5.42 -11.00
CA THR A 133 -10.06 -4.89 -11.97
C THR A 133 -9.52 -4.84 -13.40
N ALA A 134 -8.22 -5.12 -13.59
CA ALA A 134 -7.52 -4.94 -14.85
C ALA A 134 -6.53 -6.08 -15.19
N TRP A 135 -6.72 -7.29 -14.68
CA TRP A 135 -5.81 -8.42 -14.94
C TRP A 135 -5.49 -8.68 -16.42
N PRO A 136 -6.43 -8.60 -17.39
CA PRO A 136 -6.07 -8.72 -18.80
C PRO A 136 -5.04 -7.68 -19.27
N ARG A 137 -5.05 -6.48 -18.67
CA ARG A 137 -4.04 -5.44 -18.94
C ARG A 137 -2.69 -5.85 -18.34
N THR A 138 -2.67 -6.41 -17.14
CA THR A 138 -1.44 -6.92 -16.51
C THR A 138 -0.80 -8.01 -17.37
N ALA A 139 -1.61 -8.99 -17.82
CA ALA A 139 -1.16 -10.06 -18.70
C ALA A 139 -0.55 -9.53 -20.01
N ARG A 140 -1.21 -8.55 -20.65
CA ARG A 140 -0.68 -7.92 -21.87
C ARG A 140 0.65 -7.21 -21.66
N GLN A 141 0.87 -6.58 -20.51
CA GLN A 141 2.14 -5.91 -20.21
C GLN A 141 3.27 -6.91 -20.01
N LEU A 142 3.03 -8.00 -19.28
CA LEU A 142 4.00 -9.08 -19.12
C LEU A 142 4.32 -9.75 -20.46
N GLU A 143 3.31 -10.01 -21.30
CA GLU A 143 3.53 -10.55 -22.64
C GLU A 143 4.28 -9.57 -23.56
N ALA A 144 4.03 -8.26 -23.42
CA ALA A 144 4.76 -7.25 -24.18
C ALA A 144 6.24 -7.21 -23.79
N LEU A 145 6.55 -7.27 -22.49
CA LEU A 145 7.92 -7.38 -21.99
C LEU A 145 8.59 -8.68 -22.47
N ARG A 146 7.83 -9.79 -22.48
CA ARG A 146 8.34 -11.10 -22.87
C ARG A 146 8.67 -11.15 -24.35
N SER A 147 7.73 -10.77 -25.21
CA SER A 147 7.86 -10.81 -26.68
C SER A 147 8.66 -9.63 -27.26
N GLY A 148 8.82 -8.54 -26.49
CA GLY A 148 9.38 -7.29 -26.97
C GLY A 148 8.43 -6.47 -27.86
N LYS A 149 7.17 -6.89 -28.01
CA LYS A 149 6.19 -6.22 -28.87
C LYS A 149 4.98 -5.74 -28.06
N GLY A 150 4.54 -4.52 -28.31
CA GLY A 150 3.36 -3.95 -27.64
C GLY A 150 3.71 -2.74 -26.78
N LYS A 151 2.96 -2.53 -25.70
CA LYS A 151 3.09 -1.36 -24.82
C LYS A 151 3.09 -1.78 -23.36
N VAL A 152 3.95 -1.14 -22.58
CA VAL A 152 3.98 -1.23 -21.12
C VAL A 152 3.62 0.14 -20.55
N PHE A 153 2.80 0.15 -19.51
CA PHE A 153 2.48 1.36 -18.78
C PHE A 153 3.49 1.54 -17.65
N TRP A 154 4.35 2.54 -17.82
CA TRP A 154 5.34 2.90 -16.81
C TRP A 154 4.75 3.91 -15.85
N THR A 155 4.66 3.55 -14.57
CA THR A 155 4.37 4.51 -13.51
C THR A 155 5.68 5.24 -13.15
N PRO A 156 5.73 6.58 -13.23
CA PRO A 156 6.89 7.33 -12.76
C PRO A 156 7.17 6.96 -11.30
N LEU A 157 8.38 6.49 -11.03
CA LEU A 157 8.81 6.25 -9.66
C LEU A 157 9.06 7.59 -8.98
N GLY A 158 8.53 7.72 -7.78
CA GLY A 158 8.80 8.84 -6.90
C GLY A 158 7.54 9.40 -6.27
N ALA A 159 7.42 9.24 -4.96
CA ALA A 159 6.41 9.96 -4.20
C ALA A 159 6.64 11.47 -4.28
N GLU A 160 5.54 12.23 -4.20
CA GLU A 160 5.57 13.68 -4.09
C GLU A 160 6.52 14.11 -2.96
N LEU A 161 7.28 15.19 -3.16
CA LEU A 161 8.25 15.69 -2.17
C LEU A 161 7.60 15.87 -0.79
N ALA A 162 6.37 16.39 -0.73
CA ALA A 162 5.62 16.55 0.50
C ALA A 162 5.39 15.21 1.23
N ALA A 163 4.99 14.16 0.50
CA ALA A 163 4.77 12.83 1.07
C ALA A 163 6.07 12.24 1.66
N ARG A 164 7.20 12.40 0.96
CA ARG A 164 8.52 11.96 1.45
C ARG A 164 8.91 12.68 2.73
N LEU A 165 8.85 14.01 2.76
CA LEU A 165 9.21 14.81 3.94
C LEU A 165 8.38 14.41 5.17
N VAL A 166 7.08 14.21 4.99
CA VAL A 166 6.17 13.82 6.07
C VAL A 166 6.49 12.41 6.57
N LEU A 167 6.68 11.43 5.67
CA LEU A 167 7.01 10.07 6.07
C LEU A 167 8.38 9.97 6.75
N CYS A 168 9.41 10.65 6.25
CA CYS A 168 10.72 10.65 6.90
C CYS A 168 10.70 11.34 8.27
N ARG A 169 9.79 12.30 8.48
CA ARG A 169 9.58 12.91 9.80
C ARG A 169 8.85 11.99 10.77
N ASP A 170 7.98 11.11 10.28
CA ASP A 170 7.17 10.25 11.15
C ASP A 170 7.71 8.83 11.32
N TYR A 171 8.43 8.27 10.35
CA TYR A 171 9.02 6.93 10.38
C TYR A 171 10.53 6.99 10.58
N ASP A 172 11.10 5.90 11.12
CA ASP A 172 12.55 5.71 11.17
C ASP A 172 12.96 4.66 10.13
N PHE A 173 13.26 5.13 8.92
CA PHE A 173 13.74 4.28 7.83
C PHE A 173 15.26 4.31 7.66
N ARG A 174 16.01 4.81 8.65
CA ARG A 174 17.47 4.94 8.54
C ARG A 174 18.10 3.57 8.32
N ILE A 175 18.89 3.47 7.25
CA ILE A 175 19.79 2.35 7.01
C ILE A 175 21.16 2.78 7.54
N ARG A 176 21.70 1.99 8.46
CA ARG A 176 22.91 2.28 9.23
C ARG A 176 24.15 2.47 8.36
N ASP A 177 24.31 1.62 7.35
CA ASP A 177 25.51 1.59 6.50
C ASP A 177 25.23 0.97 5.13
N HIS A 178 26.20 1.09 4.22
CA HIS A 178 26.11 0.57 2.86
C HIS A 178 25.96 -0.97 2.80
N ALA A 179 26.43 -1.72 3.81
CA ALA A 179 26.30 -3.17 3.84
C ALA A 179 24.91 -3.63 4.29
N GLN A 180 24.22 -2.83 5.12
CA GLN A 180 22.88 -3.16 5.61
C GLN A 180 21.83 -3.14 4.49
N TYR A 181 21.90 -2.18 3.56
CA TYR A 181 20.94 -2.10 2.45
C TYR A 181 20.86 -3.38 1.60
N PRO A 182 21.96 -3.89 1.00
CA PRO A 182 21.91 -5.12 0.21
C PRO A 182 21.54 -6.34 1.08
N ALA A 183 21.88 -6.36 2.37
CA ALA A 183 21.46 -7.42 3.28
C ALA A 183 19.93 -7.44 3.50
N ILE A 184 19.32 -6.26 3.69
CA ILE A 184 17.85 -6.11 3.76
C ILE A 184 17.22 -6.56 2.43
N ARG A 185 17.72 -6.05 1.29
CA ARG A 185 17.22 -6.42 -0.04
C ARG A 185 17.27 -7.93 -0.28
N LYS A 186 18.35 -8.60 0.13
CA LYS A 186 18.49 -10.06 0.02
C LYS A 186 17.46 -10.80 0.88
N ARG A 187 17.20 -10.34 2.11
CA ARG A 187 16.18 -10.95 3.00
C ARG A 187 14.77 -10.76 2.47
N VAL A 188 14.42 -9.56 2.00
CA VAL A 188 13.13 -9.27 1.36
C VAL A 188 12.95 -10.16 0.13
N ALA A 189 13.91 -10.18 -0.80
CA ALA A 189 13.82 -10.98 -2.02
C ALA A 189 13.72 -12.49 -1.74
N LYS A 190 14.32 -13.00 -0.67
CA LYS A 190 14.16 -14.41 -0.25
C LYS A 190 12.72 -14.73 0.18
N ALA A 191 12.01 -13.78 0.79
CA ALA A 191 10.61 -13.96 1.19
C ALA A 191 9.64 -13.85 0.00
N VAL A 192 10.05 -13.17 -1.07
CA VAL A 192 9.20 -12.85 -2.23
C VAL A 192 9.96 -13.10 -3.56
N PRO A 193 10.22 -14.36 -3.90
CA PRO A 193 11.18 -14.71 -4.96
C PRO A 193 10.78 -14.18 -6.35
N HIS A 194 9.49 -14.04 -6.64
CA HIS A 194 9.03 -13.65 -7.97
C HIS A 194 8.99 -12.13 -8.15
N VAL A 195 8.58 -11.36 -7.13
CA VAL A 195 8.42 -9.90 -7.26
C VAL A 195 9.64 -9.11 -6.78
N ARG A 196 10.50 -9.73 -5.95
CA ARG A 196 11.74 -9.22 -5.33
C ARG A 196 11.58 -8.02 -4.39
N ALA A 197 10.74 -7.04 -4.72
CA ALA A 197 10.51 -5.84 -3.93
C ALA A 197 9.15 -5.20 -4.25
N ASN A 198 8.64 -4.42 -3.28
CA ASN A 198 7.60 -3.42 -3.55
C ASN A 198 8.30 -2.08 -3.86
N SER A 199 8.13 -1.58 -5.08
CA SER A 199 8.84 -0.37 -5.54
C SER A 199 8.39 0.90 -4.84
N GLN A 200 7.13 0.97 -4.39
CA GLN A 200 6.61 2.11 -3.63
C GLN A 200 7.24 2.14 -2.23
N SER A 201 7.26 1.01 -1.53
CA SER A 201 7.90 0.91 -0.21
C SER A 201 9.40 1.23 -0.30
N LEU A 202 10.05 0.75 -1.37
CA LEU A 202 11.45 1.04 -1.64
C LEU A 202 11.70 2.54 -1.85
N ASP A 203 10.88 3.22 -2.66
CA ASP A 203 11.01 4.67 -2.89
C ASP A 203 10.95 5.44 -1.57
N PHE A 204 9.97 5.14 -0.70
CA PHE A 204 9.86 5.81 0.60
C PHE A 204 11.05 5.55 1.52
N VAL A 205 11.54 4.31 1.60
CA VAL A 205 12.71 3.99 2.42
C VAL A 205 13.94 4.69 1.89
N LEU A 206 14.20 4.64 0.59
CA LEU A 206 15.38 5.27 -0.01
C LEU A 206 15.33 6.80 0.05
N ALA A 207 14.15 7.40 -0.11
CA ALA A 207 13.98 8.85 -0.01
C ALA A 207 14.29 9.41 1.38
N CYS A 208 14.27 8.57 2.43
CA CYS A 208 14.62 8.98 3.79
C CYS A 208 16.10 8.80 4.15
N GLN A 209 16.92 8.24 3.27
CA GLN A 209 18.35 8.14 3.54
C GLN A 209 18.99 9.53 3.50
N GLY A 210 19.78 9.85 4.53
CA GLY A 210 20.31 11.20 4.76
C GLY A 210 19.39 12.12 5.58
N TRP A 211 18.19 11.66 5.97
CA TRP A 211 17.33 12.42 6.89
C TRP A 211 17.95 12.46 8.30
N THR A 212 18.22 13.67 8.80
CA THR A 212 18.97 13.86 10.05
C THR A 212 18.06 14.08 11.26
N MET A 213 16.79 14.43 11.05
CA MET A 213 15.87 14.69 12.15
C MET A 213 15.32 13.37 12.72
N PRO A 214 15.29 13.19 14.05
CA PRO A 214 14.68 12.01 14.64
C PRO A 214 13.18 11.93 14.31
N PRO A 215 12.59 10.72 14.29
CA PRO A 215 11.16 10.55 14.07
C PRO A 215 10.38 11.26 15.17
N LYS A 216 9.29 11.95 14.80
CA LYS A 216 8.44 12.62 15.78
C LYS A 216 7.83 11.58 16.74
N PRO A 217 7.89 11.77 18.07
CA PRO A 217 7.28 10.83 19.00
C PRO A 217 5.77 10.73 18.77
N ARG A 218 5.25 9.50 18.75
CA ARG A 218 3.81 9.24 18.85
C ARG A 218 3.40 9.40 20.32
N PRO A 219 2.30 10.10 20.65
CA PRO A 219 1.81 10.16 22.03
C PRO A 219 1.58 8.75 22.58
N ALA A 220 2.30 8.39 23.64
CA ALA A 220 2.24 7.05 24.22
C ALA A 220 0.83 6.71 24.75
N ARG A 221 0.10 7.72 25.24
CA ARG A 221 -1.27 7.60 25.76
C ARG A 221 -2.19 8.63 25.12
N ALA A 222 -3.45 8.27 24.97
CA ALA A 222 -4.49 9.24 24.59
C ALA A 222 -4.76 10.20 25.75
N LYS A 223 -5.17 11.44 25.45
CA LYS A 223 -5.53 12.47 26.45
C LYS A 223 -6.91 12.25 27.08
N GLY A 224 -7.54 11.10 26.84
CA GLY A 224 -8.89 10.74 27.27
C GLY A 224 -9.39 9.46 26.60
N PRO A 225 -10.65 9.06 26.84
CA PRO A 225 -11.24 7.86 26.25
C PRO A 225 -11.27 7.94 24.73
N LEU A 226 -10.73 6.93 24.05
CA LEU A 226 -10.74 6.87 22.60
C LEU A 226 -12.15 6.53 22.09
N PRO A 227 -12.58 7.08 20.94
CA PRO A 227 -13.89 6.77 20.37
C PRO A 227 -13.90 5.35 19.78
N PRO A 228 -15.10 4.78 19.54
CA PRO A 228 -15.24 3.63 18.64
C PRO A 228 -14.72 3.96 17.25
N VAL A 229 -14.06 3.00 16.59
CA VAL A 229 -13.44 3.19 15.26
C VAL A 229 -13.85 2.10 14.29
N LEU A 230 -14.13 2.48 13.05
CA LEU A 230 -14.21 1.54 11.93
C LEU A 230 -12.88 1.54 11.19
N VAL A 231 -12.25 0.38 11.06
CA VAL A 231 -11.09 0.15 10.19
C VAL A 231 -11.55 -0.68 9.00
N VAL A 232 -11.27 -0.22 7.78
CA VAL A 232 -11.61 -0.91 6.53
C VAL A 232 -10.34 -1.20 5.76
N ASN A 233 -10.14 -2.44 5.29
CA ASN A 233 -8.94 -2.79 4.54
C ASN A 233 -9.17 -3.90 3.52
N ALA A 234 -8.47 -3.87 2.39
CA ALA A 234 -8.38 -5.03 1.52
C ALA A 234 -7.46 -6.10 2.12
N THR A 235 -7.70 -7.38 1.84
CA THR A 235 -6.78 -8.48 2.21
C THR A 235 -5.45 -8.35 1.46
N LEU A 236 -5.50 -7.90 0.20
CA LEU A 236 -4.35 -7.69 -0.68
C LEU A 236 -4.12 -6.21 -0.97
N ASP A 237 -4.08 -5.39 0.08
CA ASP A 237 -3.60 -4.01 -0.01
C ASP A 237 -2.06 -3.95 -0.05
N ARG A 238 -1.52 -3.53 -1.19
CA ARG A 238 -0.08 -3.50 -1.46
C ARG A 238 0.62 -2.27 -0.87
N ALA A 239 -0.13 -1.22 -0.52
CA ALA A 239 0.41 0.02 0.05
C ALA A 239 0.26 0.05 1.58
N THR A 240 -0.85 -0.46 2.09
CA THR A 240 -1.14 -0.61 3.52
C THR A 240 -1.58 -2.03 3.86
N PRO A 241 -0.62 -2.99 3.98
CA PRO A 241 -0.92 -4.40 4.20
C PRO A 241 -1.82 -4.67 5.42
N LEU A 242 -2.72 -5.64 5.29
CA LEU A 242 -3.71 -6.02 6.31
C LEU A 242 -3.11 -6.24 7.72
N PRO A 243 -1.90 -6.80 7.91
CA PRO A 243 -1.29 -6.89 9.24
C PRO A 243 -1.18 -5.53 9.96
N GLY A 244 -0.90 -4.46 9.22
CA GLY A 244 -0.87 -3.08 9.72
C GLY A 244 -2.25 -2.61 10.17
N ALA A 245 -3.28 -2.83 9.34
CA ALA A 245 -4.67 -2.50 9.68
C ALA A 245 -5.19 -3.27 10.90
N ARG A 246 -4.80 -4.55 11.06
CA ARG A 246 -5.09 -5.33 12.28
C ARG A 246 -4.45 -4.70 13.52
N ARG A 247 -3.23 -4.17 13.40
CA ARG A 247 -2.56 -3.43 14.50
C ARG A 247 -3.22 -2.07 14.74
N MET A 248 -3.71 -1.40 13.69
CA MET A 248 -4.51 -0.18 13.81
C MET A 248 -5.77 -0.43 14.63
N ALA A 249 -6.57 -1.43 14.28
CA ALA A 249 -7.78 -1.80 15.01
C ALA A 249 -7.47 -2.11 16.49
N ARG A 250 -6.43 -2.90 16.78
CA ARG A 250 -5.99 -3.21 18.16
C ARG A 250 -5.48 -1.99 18.95
N SER A 251 -5.20 -0.87 18.29
CA SER A 251 -4.73 0.34 18.98
C SER A 251 -5.85 1.16 19.62
N PHE A 252 -7.11 0.78 19.38
CA PHE A 252 -8.31 1.34 19.97
C PHE A 252 -9.01 0.30 20.86
N PRO A 253 -9.62 0.71 21.98
CA PRO A 253 -10.37 -0.20 22.86
C PRO A 253 -11.62 -0.75 22.19
N GLU A 254 -12.28 0.07 21.36
CA GLU A 254 -13.48 -0.29 20.62
C GLU A 254 -13.21 -0.07 19.13
N ALA A 255 -12.89 -1.14 18.40
CA ALA A 255 -12.72 -1.09 16.97
C ALA A 255 -13.48 -2.23 16.29
N THR A 256 -14.04 -1.92 15.11
CA THR A 256 -14.47 -2.93 14.14
C THR A 256 -13.49 -2.93 12.98
N LEU A 257 -12.93 -4.10 12.66
CA LEU A 257 -12.18 -4.29 11.42
C LEU A 257 -13.09 -4.97 10.40
N PHE A 258 -13.36 -4.27 9.31
CA PHE A 258 -14.03 -4.81 8.13
C PHE A 258 -12.97 -5.05 7.05
N SER A 259 -12.74 -6.31 6.67
CA SER A 259 -11.79 -6.65 5.62
C SER A 259 -12.48 -7.30 4.42
N MET A 260 -12.05 -6.92 3.22
CA MET A 260 -12.59 -7.44 1.96
C MET A 260 -11.54 -8.27 1.23
N ASP A 261 -11.92 -9.44 0.72
CA ASP A 261 -11.00 -10.29 -0.04
C ASP A 261 -10.78 -9.82 -1.49
N VAL A 262 -10.10 -8.69 -1.62
CA VAL A 262 -9.83 -8.03 -2.89
C VAL A 262 -8.38 -7.52 -2.94
N VAL A 263 -7.90 -7.23 -4.14
CA VAL A 263 -6.70 -6.44 -4.38
C VAL A 263 -7.10 -4.97 -4.49
N GLY A 264 -6.68 -4.13 -3.54
CA GLY A 264 -7.09 -2.73 -3.57
C GLY A 264 -6.44 -1.86 -2.50
N HIS A 265 -6.45 -0.56 -2.76
CA HIS A 265 -6.01 0.49 -1.85
C HIS A 265 -6.93 1.70 -2.05
N TRP A 266 -7.33 2.37 -0.97
CA TRP A 266 -8.40 3.37 -0.93
C TRP A 266 -9.73 2.80 -1.44
N LEU A 267 -10.37 1.99 -0.59
CA LEU A 267 -11.60 1.28 -0.95
C LEU A 267 -12.81 2.22 -1.05
N TYR A 268 -12.80 3.32 -0.30
CA TYR A 268 -13.81 4.37 -0.34
C TYR A 268 -13.49 5.42 -1.41
N ARG A 269 -13.77 5.08 -2.66
CA ARG A 269 -13.67 6.00 -3.80
C ARG A 269 -14.71 5.67 -4.85
N ARG A 270 -15.08 6.64 -5.67
CA ARG A 270 -15.91 6.38 -6.87
C ARG A 270 -15.17 5.39 -7.78
N GLY A 271 -15.81 4.28 -8.12
CA GLY A 271 -15.18 3.18 -8.87
C GLY A 271 -14.25 2.28 -8.03
N GLY A 272 -14.27 2.42 -6.70
CA GLY A 272 -13.68 1.48 -5.75
C GLY A 272 -14.63 0.31 -5.49
N THR A 273 -14.80 -0.07 -4.21
CA THR A 273 -15.70 -1.18 -3.85
C THR A 273 -17.01 -0.65 -3.28
N ALA A 274 -18.13 -0.96 -3.95
CA ALA A 274 -19.46 -0.49 -3.52
C ALA A 274 -19.81 -0.95 -2.10
N GLU A 275 -19.30 -2.11 -1.68
CA GLU A 275 -19.48 -2.62 -0.33
C GLU A 275 -18.74 -1.80 0.73
N ALA A 276 -17.44 -1.51 0.53
CA ALA A 276 -16.71 -0.65 1.47
C ALA A 276 -17.37 0.74 1.58
N MET A 277 -17.84 1.31 0.45
CA MET A 277 -18.58 2.56 0.45
C MET A 277 -19.82 2.47 1.35
N ARG A 278 -20.68 1.46 1.16
CA ARG A 278 -21.87 1.27 1.99
C ARG A 278 -21.54 1.10 3.47
N VAL A 279 -20.52 0.31 3.81
CA VAL A 279 -20.11 0.06 5.21
C VAL A 279 -19.64 1.36 5.87
N ILE A 280 -18.81 2.12 5.17
CA ILE A 280 -18.27 3.39 5.67
C ILE A 280 -19.37 4.45 5.78
N ASP A 281 -20.22 4.61 4.76
CA ASP A 281 -21.35 5.55 4.78
C ASP A 281 -22.31 5.23 5.93
N THR A 282 -22.62 3.95 6.14
CA THR A 282 -23.46 3.48 7.25
C THR A 282 -22.84 3.85 8.59
N TYR A 283 -21.55 3.59 8.80
CA TYR A 283 -20.86 3.91 10.04
C TYR A 283 -20.75 5.42 10.28
N LEU A 284 -20.47 6.21 9.24
CA LEU A 284 -20.36 7.67 9.36
C LEU A 284 -21.70 8.33 9.66
N THR A 285 -22.81 7.80 9.12
CA THR A 285 -24.17 8.30 9.39
C THR A 285 -24.70 7.81 10.74
N HIS A 286 -24.43 6.56 11.11
CA HIS A 286 -24.89 5.93 12.34
C HIS A 286 -23.71 5.25 13.07
N PRO A 287 -22.88 6.02 13.79
CA PRO A 287 -21.69 5.48 14.45
C PRO A 287 -22.08 4.59 15.63
N ARG A 288 -22.28 3.31 15.32
CA ARG A 288 -22.36 2.19 16.25
C ARG A 288 -21.29 1.18 15.84
N PRO A 289 -20.71 0.41 16.79
CA PRO A 289 -19.84 -0.70 16.43
C PRO A 289 -20.58 -1.61 15.45
N ALA A 290 -20.01 -1.86 14.27
CA ALA A 290 -20.55 -2.88 13.39
C ALA A 290 -20.31 -4.25 14.03
N PRO A 291 -21.17 -5.26 13.80
CA PRO A 291 -20.89 -6.62 14.25
C PRO A 291 -19.51 -7.06 13.74
N ARG A 292 -18.68 -7.66 14.60
CA ARG A 292 -17.36 -8.17 14.19
C ARG A 292 -17.56 -9.23 13.09
N THR A 293 -17.01 -9.01 11.91
CA THR A 293 -16.83 -10.08 10.92
C THR A 293 -15.60 -10.90 11.33
N ASN A 294 -15.79 -12.19 11.61
CA ASN A 294 -14.70 -13.13 11.88
C ASN A 294 -13.80 -13.33 10.65
#